data_AF-A0A364L6U3-F1
#
_entry.id   AF-A0A364L6U3-F1
#
_cell.length_a   1.000
_cell.length_b   1.000
_cell.length_c   1.000
_cell.angle_alpha   90.00
_cell.angle_beta   90.00
_cell.angle_gamma   90.00
#
_symmetry.space_group_name_H-M   'P 1'
#
loop_
_entity.id
_entity.type
_entity.pdbx_description
1 polymer ?
#
loop_
_entity_poly.entity_id
_entity_poly.type
_entity_poly.pdbx_seq_one_letter_code
_entity_poly.pdbx_strand_id
1 'polypeptide(L)'
;MAALRSSEQGGQSSLLSNLPTEIVIQIMKHSLDFSCLWALVKASSRFSSILMAFAWEIVEEVMIETTPPCTQIMMKLALIIRTSPDFFTGLDDVSHYAIERKQLKSFPHQQIAPQLLREFVQLAHNIHAVAHACLDFYLKRLKYLKPQRISDTDVENHERRLSVLYSEHPLPGQPFQPNLDFGPPTYLEEQRAVRLLWQYQVFLDVKAAGRRQALAHWSERDHNILALPIVSRLIRSIYERYQIDPVFEFVNEITGGRSGQPKNALNNLEKALLQEKALAHFLRCPPVSIYSRSYYLPCFPRPDLLVENFPAIGRLVNINTTIKESPGGWQFYFNMVANRQNSSPLKMGLFKPWSKFGFEFWDDDRMVDLGFLPPRHLRYGSDSCSEAYWFVWRSILTPEEDAERRSDVAKRQIYPWSYSPSPKANVYPEINVVFAHTHPLLYRPFRLYPIGPHADAQIKTDLVQWLSHCSDKSSEAACLLTNECRSLFQRGLFLRRFGLVNYAQFAAIGTLSMYSDLQLNDTGIRVVADEALAQFPSGLEGDLVAQRYLHILRDLQKVTLQFSMNTGSISSNESMVGDAASAEYPAFDEALFQREDSFCSVVLDTVFMDIPISRSES
;
A
#
# COMPACT_ATOMS: atom_id res chain seq x y z
N MET A 1 22.38 -17.23 -35.93
CA MET A 1 23.45 -17.93 -35.17
C MET A 1 24.05 -19.06 -35.99
N ALA A 2 24.80 -18.76 -37.06
CA ALA A 2 25.48 -19.79 -37.88
C ALA A 2 26.78 -19.28 -38.53
N ALA A 3 27.50 -18.35 -37.88
CA ALA A 3 28.72 -17.76 -38.45
C ALA A 3 29.84 -17.56 -37.40
N LEU A 4 30.04 -18.52 -36.50
CA LEU A 4 31.17 -18.53 -35.56
C LEU A 4 31.80 -19.92 -35.43
N ARG A 5 32.05 -20.61 -36.55
CA ARG A 5 32.85 -21.84 -36.56
C ARG A 5 33.73 -21.94 -37.82
N SER A 6 34.88 -21.29 -37.76
CA SER A 6 36.16 -21.60 -38.44
C SER A 6 37.05 -20.35 -38.26
N SER A 7 38.30 -20.36 -37.82
CA SER A 7 39.33 -21.40 -37.83
C SER A 7 40.33 -21.15 -36.69
N GLU A 8 40.82 -22.22 -36.08
CA GLU A 8 42.06 -22.24 -35.33
C GLU A 8 43.23 -21.85 -36.24
N GLN A 9 43.90 -20.72 -35.95
CA GLN A 9 45.31 -20.46 -36.27
C GLN A 9 45.74 -19.12 -35.64
N GLY A 10 46.71 -19.16 -34.72
CA GLY A 10 47.37 -17.98 -34.14
C GLY A 10 46.67 -17.37 -32.91
N GLY A 11 46.92 -17.93 -31.73
CA GLY A 11 46.37 -17.45 -30.46
C GLY A 11 46.85 -16.05 -30.09
N GLN A 12 46.13 -15.02 -30.51
CA GLN A 12 46.10 -13.78 -29.75
C GLN A 12 45.42 -14.10 -28.42
N SER A 13 46.18 -14.13 -27.32
CA SER A 13 45.58 -14.11 -25.99
C SER A 13 44.62 -12.92 -25.96
N SER A 14 43.36 -13.14 -25.59
CA SER A 14 42.36 -12.07 -25.59
C SER A 14 42.94 -10.89 -24.82
N LEU A 15 42.86 -9.65 -25.33
CA LEU A 15 43.51 -8.50 -24.67
C LEU A 15 43.12 -8.37 -23.18
N LEU A 16 41.91 -8.83 -22.82
CA LEU A 16 41.42 -8.92 -21.43
C LEU A 16 42.20 -9.89 -20.54
N SER A 17 42.82 -10.94 -21.09
CA SER A 17 43.63 -11.89 -20.32
C SER A 17 45.00 -11.33 -19.93
N ASN A 18 45.42 -10.20 -20.51
CA ASN A 18 46.72 -9.57 -20.23
C ASN A 18 46.63 -8.39 -19.24
N LEU A 19 45.41 -7.97 -18.85
CA LEU A 19 45.23 -6.87 -17.90
C LEU A 19 45.76 -7.24 -16.50
N PRO A 20 46.23 -6.30 -15.66
CA PRO A 20 46.51 -6.56 -14.25
C PRO A 20 45.25 -7.00 -13.49
N THR A 21 45.40 -7.81 -12.44
CA THR A 21 44.25 -8.34 -11.67
C THR A 21 43.44 -7.22 -11.01
N GLU A 22 44.13 -6.18 -10.54
CA GLU A 22 43.54 -4.99 -9.94
C GLU A 22 42.61 -4.28 -10.93
N ILE A 23 43.02 -4.16 -12.20
CA ILE A 23 42.20 -3.56 -13.25
C ILE A 23 40.98 -4.44 -13.55
N VAL A 24 41.13 -5.76 -13.56
CA VAL A 24 40.00 -6.68 -13.77
C VAL A 24 38.99 -6.59 -12.63
N ILE A 25 39.44 -6.48 -11.38
CA ILE A 25 38.57 -6.25 -10.22
C ILE A 25 37.79 -4.95 -10.40
N GLN A 26 38.45 -3.86 -10.79
CA GLN A 26 37.78 -2.57 -11.05
C GLN A 26 36.75 -2.67 -12.19
N ILE A 27 37.07 -3.36 -13.28
CA ILE A 27 36.11 -3.61 -14.37
C ILE A 27 34.88 -4.37 -13.84
N MET A 28 35.08 -5.40 -13.01
CA MET A 28 33.98 -6.19 -12.45
C MET A 28 33.12 -5.37 -11.48
N LYS A 29 33.74 -4.54 -10.63
CA LYS A 29 33.06 -3.61 -9.72
C LYS A 29 32.22 -2.56 -10.43
N HIS A 30 32.71 -2.04 -11.55
CA HIS A 30 32.00 -1.09 -12.40
C HIS A 30 31.14 -1.76 -13.48
N SER A 31 30.72 -3.01 -13.26
CA SER A 31 29.71 -3.64 -14.12
C SER A 31 28.42 -2.84 -14.06
N LEU A 32 27.80 -2.61 -15.23
CA LEU A 32 26.57 -1.80 -15.34
C LEU A 32 25.37 -2.41 -14.59
N ASP A 33 25.36 -3.74 -14.44
CA ASP A 33 24.38 -4.50 -13.69
C ASP A 33 24.92 -5.91 -13.38
N PHE A 34 24.13 -6.72 -12.66
CA PHE A 34 24.45 -8.12 -12.38
C PHE A 34 24.52 -9.02 -13.62
N SER A 35 23.85 -8.64 -14.71
CA SER A 35 23.85 -9.42 -15.95
C SER A 35 25.15 -9.24 -16.72
N CYS A 36 25.71 -8.03 -16.73
CA CYS A 36 27.03 -7.71 -17.24
C CYS A 36 28.09 -8.46 -16.43
N LEU A 37 28.02 -8.39 -15.09
CA LEU A 37 28.93 -9.14 -14.22
C LEU A 37 28.86 -10.65 -14.50
N TRP A 38 27.65 -11.21 -14.61
CA TRP A 38 27.46 -12.62 -14.92
C TRP A 38 28.02 -13.00 -16.30
N ALA A 39 27.80 -12.16 -17.32
CA ALA A 39 28.34 -12.37 -18.65
C ALA A 39 29.88 -12.41 -18.64
N LEU A 40 30.53 -11.49 -17.92
CA LEU A 40 31.99 -11.49 -17.74
C LEU A 40 32.50 -12.79 -17.09
N VAL A 41 31.86 -13.20 -16.00
CA VAL A 41 32.17 -14.43 -15.26
C VAL A 41 31.98 -15.68 -16.13
N LYS A 42 30.98 -15.68 -17.01
CA LYS A 42 30.71 -16.78 -17.94
C LYS A 42 31.64 -16.79 -19.15
N ALA A 43 32.09 -15.63 -19.61
CA ALA A 43 32.93 -15.49 -20.79
C ALA A 43 34.39 -15.91 -20.55
N SER A 44 34.89 -15.83 -19.31
CA SER A 44 36.29 -16.08 -19.00
C SER A 44 36.50 -16.77 -17.64
N SER A 45 37.29 -17.85 -17.64
CA SER A 45 37.70 -18.53 -16.41
C SER A 45 38.47 -17.60 -15.46
N ARG A 46 39.25 -16.65 -16.00
CA ARG A 46 39.98 -15.67 -15.21
C ARG A 46 39.04 -14.77 -14.40
N PHE A 47 37.98 -14.25 -15.01
CA PHE A 47 36.96 -13.45 -14.32
C PHE A 47 36.22 -14.30 -13.28
N SER A 48 35.93 -15.57 -13.58
CA SER A 48 35.34 -16.47 -12.59
C SER A 48 36.27 -16.72 -11.40
N SER A 49 37.57 -16.92 -11.61
CA SER A 49 38.54 -17.11 -10.52
C SER A 49 38.70 -15.85 -9.67
N ILE A 50 38.75 -14.67 -10.30
CA ILE A 50 38.81 -13.38 -9.59
C ILE A 50 37.54 -13.15 -8.77
N LEU A 51 36.35 -13.44 -9.34
CA LEU A 51 35.11 -13.40 -8.56
C LEU A 51 35.22 -14.30 -7.33
N MET A 52 35.71 -15.53 -7.46
CA MET A 52 35.80 -16.44 -6.32
C MET A 52 36.78 -15.97 -5.23
N ALA A 53 37.81 -15.19 -5.60
CA ALA A 53 38.77 -14.63 -4.66
C ALA A 53 38.26 -13.34 -3.97
N PHE A 54 37.50 -12.50 -4.69
CA PHE A 54 37.04 -11.17 -4.23
C PHE A 54 35.51 -11.05 -4.27
N ALA A 55 34.81 -12.15 -4.00
CA ALA A 55 33.38 -12.29 -4.30
C ALA A 55 32.52 -11.22 -3.61
N TRP A 56 32.73 -11.03 -2.32
CA TRP A 56 31.94 -10.09 -1.52
C TRP A 56 32.15 -8.66 -2.01
N GLU A 57 33.41 -8.25 -2.12
CA GLU A 57 33.80 -6.90 -2.52
C GLU A 57 33.24 -6.52 -3.88
N ILE A 58 33.28 -7.43 -4.86
CA ILE A 58 32.75 -7.19 -6.20
C ILE A 58 31.21 -7.15 -6.18
N VAL A 59 30.57 -8.11 -5.51
CA VAL A 59 29.10 -8.21 -5.49
C VAL A 59 28.45 -7.07 -4.72
N GLU A 60 29.04 -6.66 -3.60
CA GLU A 60 28.56 -5.54 -2.81
C GLU A 60 28.66 -4.23 -3.59
N GLU A 61 29.80 -3.96 -4.23
CA GLU A 61 29.98 -2.75 -5.04
C GLU A 61 28.96 -2.68 -6.18
N VAL A 62 28.82 -3.77 -6.96
CA VAL A 62 27.84 -3.82 -8.06
C VAL A 62 26.42 -3.64 -7.53
N MET A 63 26.07 -4.23 -6.38
CA MET A 63 24.76 -4.05 -5.77
C MET A 63 24.51 -2.59 -5.35
N ILE A 64 25.50 -1.92 -4.75
CA ILE A 64 25.38 -0.54 -4.29
C ILE A 64 25.20 0.41 -5.47
N GLU A 65 26.01 0.25 -6.51
CA GLU A 65 26.07 1.17 -7.65
C GLU A 65 24.91 1.00 -8.64
N THR A 66 24.42 -0.24 -8.84
CA THR A 66 23.49 -0.54 -9.94
C THR A 66 22.05 -0.79 -9.51
N THR A 67 21.81 -1.03 -8.22
CA THR A 67 20.49 -1.46 -7.72
C THR A 67 19.88 -0.40 -6.80
N PRO A 68 18.59 -0.04 -6.94
CA PRO A 68 17.90 0.86 -6.02
C PRO A 68 17.94 0.36 -4.57
N PRO A 69 18.12 1.24 -3.56
CA PRO A 69 18.18 0.85 -2.14
C PRO A 69 17.05 -0.08 -1.68
N CYS A 70 15.82 0.16 -2.13
CA CYS A 70 14.68 -0.69 -1.79
C CYS A 70 14.78 -2.13 -2.32
N THR A 71 15.45 -2.33 -3.46
CA THR A 71 15.74 -3.66 -4.03
C THR A 71 16.98 -4.27 -3.38
N GLN A 72 18.00 -3.46 -3.06
CA GLN A 72 19.18 -3.91 -2.32
C GLN A 72 18.81 -4.56 -0.97
N ILE A 73 17.78 -4.04 -0.30
CA ILE A 73 17.29 -4.63 0.96
C ILE A 73 16.76 -6.03 0.72
N MET A 74 15.95 -6.26 -0.33
CA MET A 74 15.46 -7.60 -0.65
C MET A 74 16.61 -8.56 -0.97
N MET A 75 17.58 -8.09 -1.74
CA MET A 75 18.80 -8.82 -2.09
C MET A 75 19.61 -9.23 -0.85
N LYS A 76 19.81 -8.29 0.08
CA LYS A 76 20.48 -8.52 1.37
C LYS A 76 19.70 -9.50 2.25
N LEU A 77 18.38 -9.37 2.33
CA LEU A 77 17.53 -10.32 3.06
C LEU A 77 17.66 -11.74 2.51
N ALA A 78 17.63 -11.91 1.18
CA ALA A 78 17.82 -13.21 0.54
C ALA A 78 19.17 -13.84 0.89
N LEU A 79 20.25 -13.04 0.94
CA LEU A 79 21.56 -13.51 1.39
C LEU A 79 21.57 -13.89 2.87
N ILE A 80 21.05 -13.05 3.76
CA ILE A 80 21.02 -13.32 5.22
C ILE A 80 20.23 -14.59 5.52
N ILE A 81 19.08 -14.79 4.88
CA ILE A 81 18.27 -16.00 5.09
C ILE A 81 19.04 -17.26 4.67
N ARG A 82 19.89 -17.16 3.65
CA ARG A 82 20.69 -18.29 3.16
C ARG A 82 21.91 -18.60 4.02
N THR A 83 22.48 -17.59 4.69
CA THR A 83 23.74 -17.74 5.46
C THR A 83 23.53 -17.79 6.96
N SER A 84 22.55 -17.05 7.46
CA SER A 84 22.31 -16.79 8.88
C SER A 84 20.81 -16.65 9.17
N PRO A 85 20.00 -17.70 8.91
CA PRO A 85 18.54 -17.64 9.10
C PRO A 85 18.13 -17.30 10.54
N ASP A 86 18.97 -17.65 11.53
CA ASP A 86 18.80 -17.33 12.95
C ASP A 86 18.81 -15.83 13.26
N PHE A 87 19.24 -14.99 12.30
CA PHE A 87 19.19 -13.54 12.43
C PHE A 87 17.76 -13.01 12.65
N PHE A 88 16.75 -13.72 12.12
CA PHE A 88 15.35 -13.32 12.23
C PHE A 88 14.63 -14.12 13.31
N THR A 89 13.80 -13.44 14.08
CA THR A 89 13.01 -14.07 15.16
C THR A 89 11.68 -14.66 14.67
N GLY A 90 11.23 -14.29 13.47
CA GLY A 90 9.96 -14.73 12.89
C GLY A 90 9.67 -14.03 11.56
N LEU A 91 8.53 -14.35 10.95
CA LEU A 91 8.17 -13.80 9.65
C LEU A 91 7.86 -12.29 9.70
N ASP A 92 7.28 -11.82 10.80
CA ASP A 92 7.02 -10.39 11.03
C ASP A 92 8.33 -9.60 11.10
N ASP A 93 9.41 -10.20 11.62
CA ASP A 93 10.72 -9.57 11.69
C ASP A 93 11.34 -9.38 10.30
N VAL A 94 11.33 -10.44 9.48
CA VAL A 94 11.73 -10.36 8.05
C VAL A 94 10.92 -9.27 7.34
N SER A 95 9.61 -9.24 7.58
CA SER A 95 8.71 -8.25 6.99
C SER A 95 9.05 -6.82 7.43
N HIS A 96 9.44 -6.60 8.69
CA HIS A 96 9.84 -5.29 9.19
C HIS A 96 11.10 -4.74 8.54
N TYR A 97 12.09 -5.60 8.22
CA TYR A 97 13.23 -5.17 7.41
C TYR A 97 12.84 -4.90 5.96
N ALA A 98 11.99 -5.75 5.37
CA ALA A 98 11.55 -5.61 3.99
C ALA A 98 10.83 -4.27 3.72
N ILE A 99 10.10 -3.75 4.70
CA ILE A 99 9.41 -2.44 4.61
C ILE A 99 10.19 -1.29 5.25
N GLU A 100 11.48 -1.49 5.56
CA GLU A 100 12.37 -0.47 6.13
C GLU A 100 11.91 0.09 7.49
N ARG A 101 11.05 -0.63 8.22
CA ARG A 101 10.75 -0.30 9.63
C ARG A 101 11.95 -0.59 10.54
N LYS A 102 12.78 -1.55 10.16
CA LYS A 102 14.07 -1.83 10.79
C LYS A 102 15.19 -1.58 9.79
N GLN A 103 16.28 -0.98 10.27
CA GLN A 103 17.49 -0.79 9.49
C GLN A 103 18.44 -1.97 9.67
N LEU A 104 19.00 -2.45 8.55
CA LEU A 104 20.11 -3.39 8.56
C LEU A 104 21.40 -2.65 8.94
N LYS A 105 21.69 -2.55 10.24
CA LYS A 105 22.84 -1.81 10.77
C LYS A 105 24.19 -2.45 10.44
N SER A 106 24.25 -3.77 10.36
CA SER A 106 25.46 -4.50 9.96
C SER A 106 25.09 -5.76 9.18
N PHE A 107 25.81 -6.00 8.09
CA PHE A 107 25.68 -7.22 7.30
C PHE A 107 26.78 -8.20 7.74
N PRO A 108 26.46 -9.48 8.03
CA PRO A 108 27.44 -10.47 8.46
C PRO A 108 28.32 -10.91 7.26
N HIS A 109 29.24 -10.04 6.84
CA HIS A 109 30.08 -10.19 5.65
C HIS A 109 31.11 -11.33 5.76
N GLN A 110 31.54 -11.69 6.97
CA GLN A 110 32.69 -12.59 7.18
C GLN A 110 32.40 -14.09 6.97
N GLN A 111 31.15 -14.47 6.67
CA GLN A 111 30.72 -15.88 6.65
C GLN A 111 30.16 -16.35 5.30
N ILE A 112 30.14 -15.49 4.27
CA ILE A 112 29.52 -15.85 3.00
C ILE A 112 30.53 -16.59 2.11
N ALA A 113 30.24 -17.87 1.84
CA ALA A 113 31.05 -18.67 0.92
C ALA A 113 31.05 -18.02 -0.49
N PRO A 114 32.21 -17.89 -1.16
CA PRO A 114 32.29 -17.29 -2.51
C PRO A 114 31.38 -17.97 -3.54
N GLN A 115 31.20 -19.29 -3.40
CA GLN A 115 30.29 -20.06 -4.25
C GLN A 115 28.83 -19.59 -4.13
N LEU A 116 28.39 -19.23 -2.92
CA LEU A 116 27.05 -18.71 -2.69
C LEU A 116 26.86 -17.34 -3.36
N LEU A 117 27.89 -16.49 -3.32
CA LEU A 117 27.86 -15.19 -4.01
C LEU A 117 27.86 -15.35 -5.53
N ARG A 118 28.58 -16.32 -6.08
CA ARG A 118 28.52 -16.65 -7.49
C ARG A 118 27.13 -17.12 -7.92
N GLU A 119 26.49 -17.98 -7.12
CA GLU A 119 25.10 -18.41 -7.34
C GLU A 119 24.11 -17.25 -7.18
N PHE A 120 24.39 -16.32 -6.28
CA PHE A 120 23.62 -15.10 -6.10
C PHE A 120 23.71 -14.18 -7.33
N VAL A 121 24.91 -13.98 -7.90
CA VAL A 121 25.09 -13.22 -9.17
C VAL A 121 24.30 -13.87 -10.30
N GLN A 122 24.33 -15.20 -10.41
CA GLN A 122 23.53 -15.94 -11.39
C GLN A 122 22.03 -15.70 -11.19
N LEU A 123 21.57 -15.76 -9.93
CA LEU A 123 20.17 -15.53 -9.60
C LEU A 123 19.73 -14.10 -9.90
N ALA A 124 20.55 -13.11 -9.58
CA ALA A 124 20.30 -11.71 -9.91
C ALA A 124 20.16 -11.51 -11.42
N HIS A 125 21.07 -12.08 -12.20
CA HIS A 125 20.98 -12.12 -13.66
C HIS A 125 19.68 -12.78 -14.15
N ASN A 126 19.30 -13.92 -13.57
CA ASN A 126 18.08 -14.62 -13.95
C ASN A 126 16.82 -13.81 -13.62
N ILE A 127 16.73 -13.22 -12.43
CA ILE A 127 15.61 -12.35 -12.02
C ILE A 127 15.50 -11.17 -12.99
N HIS A 128 16.62 -10.55 -13.33
CA HIS A 128 16.65 -9.43 -14.27
C HIS A 128 16.15 -9.86 -15.66
N ALA A 129 16.66 -10.97 -16.20
CA ALA A 129 16.21 -11.52 -17.48
C ALA A 129 14.72 -11.92 -17.50
N VAL A 130 14.23 -12.49 -16.40
CA VAL A 130 12.81 -12.86 -16.25
C VAL A 130 11.91 -11.63 -16.17
N ALA A 131 12.32 -10.58 -15.46
CA ALA A 131 11.59 -9.31 -15.40
C ALA A 131 11.42 -8.71 -16.79
N HIS A 132 12.50 -8.56 -17.56
CA HIS A 132 12.46 -8.06 -18.94
C HIS A 132 11.56 -8.92 -19.83
N ALA A 133 11.74 -10.24 -19.81
CA ALA A 133 10.96 -11.13 -20.66
C ALA A 133 9.44 -11.11 -20.32
N CYS A 134 9.10 -10.84 -19.05
CA CYS A 134 7.73 -10.64 -18.57
C CYS A 134 7.15 -9.31 -19.08
N LEU A 135 7.88 -8.20 -18.95
CA LEU A 135 7.43 -6.90 -19.45
C LEU A 135 7.28 -6.90 -20.97
N ASP A 136 8.24 -7.48 -21.69
CA ASP A 136 8.16 -7.68 -23.15
C ASP A 136 6.95 -8.52 -23.59
N PHE A 137 6.59 -9.52 -22.77
CA PHE A 137 5.41 -10.33 -23.02
C PHE A 137 4.14 -9.48 -22.99
N TYR A 138 4.00 -8.61 -21.98
CA TYR A 138 2.83 -7.75 -21.87
C TYR A 138 2.85 -6.57 -22.84
N LEU A 139 4.02 -6.01 -23.18
CA LEU A 139 4.14 -5.01 -24.26
C LEU A 139 3.65 -5.57 -25.60
N LYS A 140 3.96 -6.84 -25.92
CA LYS A 140 3.42 -7.51 -27.11
C LYS A 140 1.90 -7.65 -27.03
N ARG A 141 1.34 -7.90 -25.84
CA ARG A 141 -0.10 -7.99 -25.65
C ARG A 141 -0.82 -6.66 -25.80
N LEU A 142 -0.19 -5.55 -25.42
CA LEU A 142 -0.72 -4.20 -25.64
C LEU A 142 -0.96 -3.88 -27.12
N LYS A 143 -0.22 -4.51 -28.05
CA LYS A 143 -0.44 -4.34 -29.50
C LYS A 143 -1.80 -4.85 -29.99
N TYR A 144 -2.45 -5.72 -29.22
CA TYR A 144 -3.78 -6.24 -29.55
C TYR A 144 -4.91 -5.46 -28.88
N LEU A 145 -4.55 -4.42 -28.11
CA LEU A 145 -5.50 -3.56 -27.43
C LEU A 145 -6.29 -2.74 -28.46
N LYS A 146 -7.62 -2.74 -28.33
CA LYS A 146 -8.54 -1.97 -29.18
C LYS A 146 -9.43 -1.07 -28.33
N PRO A 147 -8.84 -0.06 -27.65
CA PRO A 147 -9.58 0.83 -26.78
C PRO A 147 -10.51 1.72 -27.60
N GLN A 148 -11.59 2.17 -26.97
CA GLN A 148 -12.54 3.11 -27.56
C GLN A 148 -12.71 4.31 -26.63
N ARG A 149 -13.04 5.47 -27.21
CA ARG A 149 -13.36 6.71 -26.49
C ARG A 149 -14.81 7.11 -26.74
N ILE A 150 -15.42 7.77 -25.75
CA ILE A 150 -16.70 8.45 -25.94
C ILE A 150 -16.43 9.65 -26.86
N SER A 151 -17.36 9.93 -27.79
CA SER A 151 -17.27 11.13 -28.62
C SER A 151 -17.47 12.39 -27.78
N ASP A 152 -16.80 13.50 -28.11
CA ASP A 152 -16.94 14.76 -27.35
C ASP A 152 -18.40 15.24 -27.27
N THR A 153 -19.17 15.01 -28.33
CA THR A 153 -20.61 15.32 -28.38
C THR A 153 -21.46 14.43 -27.47
N ASP A 154 -21.11 13.15 -27.32
CA ASP A 154 -21.79 12.26 -26.38
C ASP A 154 -21.33 12.48 -24.93
N VAL A 155 -20.12 12.99 -24.72
CA VAL A 155 -19.68 13.46 -23.40
C VAL A 155 -20.55 14.64 -22.98
N GLU A 156 -20.78 15.64 -23.81
CA GLU A 156 -21.58 16.82 -23.40
C GLU A 156 -23.05 16.49 -23.04
N ASN A 157 -23.62 15.43 -23.63
CA ASN A 157 -25.00 15.00 -23.35
C ASN A 157 -25.09 14.02 -22.17
N HIS A 158 -25.64 14.47 -21.03
CA HIS A 158 -25.74 13.67 -19.81
C HIS A 158 -26.50 12.33 -19.98
N GLU A 159 -27.63 12.32 -20.68
CA GLU A 159 -28.42 11.09 -20.86
C GLU A 159 -27.70 10.07 -21.75
N ARG A 160 -27.09 10.54 -22.86
CA ARG A 160 -26.26 9.66 -23.70
C ARG A 160 -25.04 9.15 -22.96
N ARG A 161 -24.39 10.01 -22.17
CA ARG A 161 -23.25 9.63 -21.35
C ARG A 161 -23.59 8.51 -20.37
N LEU A 162 -24.72 8.63 -19.65
CA LEU A 162 -25.22 7.57 -18.77
C LEU A 162 -25.56 6.29 -19.53
N SER A 163 -26.21 6.41 -20.70
CA SER A 163 -26.51 5.26 -21.55
C SER A 163 -25.23 4.54 -21.99
N VAL A 164 -24.20 5.26 -22.42
CA VAL A 164 -22.95 4.67 -22.90
C VAL A 164 -22.15 4.01 -21.76
N LEU A 165 -22.13 4.62 -20.57
CA LEU A 165 -21.33 4.14 -19.44
C LEU A 165 -21.99 3.02 -18.65
N TYR A 166 -23.31 3.00 -18.52
CA TYR A 166 -24.04 2.10 -17.60
C TYR A 166 -25.02 1.15 -18.28
N SER A 167 -25.29 1.29 -19.59
CA SER A 167 -26.13 0.34 -20.33
C SER A 167 -25.54 -1.08 -20.29
N GLU A 168 -26.42 -2.08 -20.30
CA GLU A 168 -26.10 -3.49 -20.50
C GLU A 168 -25.50 -3.78 -21.87
N HIS A 169 -25.86 -2.94 -22.86
CA HIS A 169 -25.37 -2.95 -24.22
C HIS A 169 -24.78 -1.57 -24.51
N PRO A 170 -23.53 -1.30 -24.07
CA PRO A 170 -22.90 -0.02 -24.31
C PRO A 170 -22.76 0.20 -25.82
N LEU A 171 -23.12 1.40 -26.28
CA LEU A 171 -22.92 1.77 -27.67
C LEU A 171 -21.41 1.76 -27.98
N PRO A 172 -21.00 1.32 -29.19
CA PRO A 172 -19.60 1.37 -29.57
C PRO A 172 -19.12 2.83 -29.59
N GLY A 173 -17.99 3.07 -28.94
CA GLY A 173 -17.33 4.37 -28.97
C GLY A 173 -16.47 4.53 -30.23
N GLN A 174 -15.79 5.66 -30.33
CA GLN A 174 -14.83 5.90 -31.39
C GLN A 174 -13.55 5.10 -31.11
N PRO A 175 -12.99 4.38 -32.10
CA PRO A 175 -11.71 3.69 -31.92
C PRO A 175 -10.63 4.67 -31.48
N PHE A 176 -9.98 4.38 -30.35
CA PHE A 176 -8.77 5.07 -29.96
C PHE A 176 -7.58 4.25 -30.45
N GLN A 177 -6.66 4.89 -31.15
CA GLN A 177 -5.38 4.29 -31.51
C GLN A 177 -4.34 4.80 -30.52
N PRO A 178 -3.90 3.97 -29.56
CA PRO A 178 -2.74 4.30 -28.74
C PRO A 178 -1.54 4.62 -29.63
N ASN A 179 -0.61 5.42 -29.11
CA ASN A 179 0.68 5.58 -29.77
C ASN A 179 1.36 4.20 -29.90
N LEU A 180 1.51 3.70 -31.13
CA LEU A 180 1.98 2.33 -31.39
C LEU A 180 3.46 2.12 -31.06
N ASP A 181 4.23 3.20 -30.88
CA ASP A 181 5.62 3.16 -30.43
C ASP A 181 5.71 3.37 -28.92
N PHE A 182 5.29 2.35 -28.17
CA PHE A 182 5.37 2.33 -26.71
C PHE A 182 6.80 2.33 -26.17
N GLY A 183 7.82 2.20 -27.04
CA GLY A 183 9.20 2.02 -26.64
C GLY A 183 9.44 0.74 -25.82
N PRO A 184 10.67 0.57 -25.29
CA PRO A 184 10.96 -0.47 -24.31
C PRO A 184 10.24 -0.19 -22.96
N PRO A 185 10.25 -1.15 -22.02
CA PRO A 185 9.87 -0.87 -20.64
C PRO A 185 10.62 0.34 -20.09
N THR A 186 10.00 1.11 -19.20
CA THR A 186 10.70 2.21 -18.52
C THR A 186 11.51 1.66 -17.34
N TYR A 187 12.49 2.45 -16.86
CA TYR A 187 13.27 2.07 -15.67
C TYR A 187 12.39 1.75 -14.46
N LEU A 188 11.32 2.52 -14.23
CA LEU A 188 10.42 2.30 -13.11
C LEU A 188 9.67 0.96 -13.24
N GLU A 189 9.21 0.64 -14.44
CA GLU A 189 8.51 -0.61 -14.74
C GLU A 189 9.43 -1.82 -14.55
N GLU A 190 10.67 -1.71 -15.04
CA GLU A 190 11.72 -2.71 -14.86
C GLU A 190 12.03 -2.92 -13.38
N GLN A 191 12.32 -1.85 -12.63
CA GLN A 191 12.69 -1.95 -11.22
C GLN A 191 11.54 -2.44 -10.34
N ARG A 192 10.29 -2.13 -10.67
CA ARG A 192 9.11 -2.71 -10.00
C ARG A 192 9.04 -4.21 -10.20
N ALA A 193 9.20 -4.69 -11.44
CA ALA A 193 9.19 -6.12 -11.73
C ALA A 193 10.38 -6.85 -11.07
N VAL A 194 11.59 -6.28 -11.12
CA VAL A 194 12.78 -6.83 -10.47
C VAL A 194 12.61 -6.89 -8.96
N ARG A 195 12.16 -5.80 -8.33
CA ARG A 195 11.92 -5.76 -6.88
C ARG A 195 10.87 -6.78 -6.46
N LEU A 196 9.77 -6.88 -7.22
CA LEU A 196 8.73 -7.89 -6.98
C LEU A 196 9.38 -9.28 -6.98
N LEU A 197 10.06 -9.68 -8.04
CA LEU A 197 10.70 -11.00 -8.12
C LEU A 197 11.68 -11.26 -6.95
N TRP A 198 12.41 -10.24 -6.49
CA TRP A 198 13.24 -10.35 -5.29
C TRP A 198 12.44 -10.54 -4.00
N GLN A 199 11.31 -9.85 -3.80
CA GLN A 199 10.42 -10.11 -2.65
C GLN A 199 9.95 -11.57 -2.63
N TYR A 200 9.61 -12.12 -3.80
CA TYR A 200 9.22 -13.52 -3.94
C TYR A 200 10.38 -14.45 -3.63
N GLN A 201 11.57 -14.13 -4.13
CA GLN A 201 12.78 -14.89 -3.89
C GLN A 201 13.12 -14.96 -2.39
N VAL A 202 13.03 -13.84 -1.67
CA VAL A 202 13.20 -13.78 -0.21
C VAL A 202 12.29 -14.79 0.47
N PHE A 203 11.01 -14.85 0.12
CA PHE A 203 10.12 -15.83 0.74
C PHE A 203 10.41 -17.27 0.37
N LEU A 204 10.76 -17.52 -0.90
CA LEU A 204 11.18 -18.84 -1.32
C LEU A 204 12.39 -19.33 -0.51
N ASP A 205 13.31 -18.41 -0.19
CA ASP A 205 14.45 -18.68 0.68
C ASP A 205 14.01 -18.94 2.13
N VAL A 206 13.06 -18.17 2.69
CA VAL A 206 12.50 -18.44 4.04
C VAL A 206 11.86 -19.83 4.09
N LYS A 207 11.02 -20.18 3.12
CA LYS A 207 10.41 -21.52 3.05
C LYS A 207 11.46 -22.61 2.90
N ALA A 208 12.52 -22.37 2.13
CA ALA A 208 13.60 -23.31 1.97
C ALA A 208 14.38 -23.51 3.29
N ALA A 209 14.63 -22.44 4.05
CA ALA A 209 15.24 -22.50 5.37
C ALA A 209 14.36 -23.27 6.36
N GLY A 210 13.04 -22.99 6.38
CA GLY A 210 12.08 -23.73 7.20
C GLY A 210 12.05 -25.23 6.90
N ARG A 211 12.06 -25.62 5.61
CA ARG A 211 12.14 -27.04 5.20
C ARG A 211 13.43 -27.73 5.64
N ARG A 212 14.53 -26.99 5.82
CA ARG A 212 15.81 -27.50 6.32
C ARG A 212 15.90 -27.49 7.85
N GLN A 213 14.80 -27.16 8.54
CA GLN A 213 14.75 -26.98 10.00
C GLN A 213 15.70 -25.88 10.52
N ALA A 214 16.17 -25.00 9.64
CA ALA A 214 17.04 -23.87 10.00
C ALA A 214 16.28 -22.68 10.60
N LEU A 215 14.96 -22.82 10.80
CA LEU A 215 14.07 -21.85 11.45
C LEU A 215 13.33 -22.50 12.63
N ALA A 216 13.91 -23.54 13.25
CA ALA A 216 13.26 -24.29 14.32
C ALA A 216 12.92 -23.43 15.55
N HIS A 217 13.60 -22.29 15.74
CA HIS A 217 13.33 -21.31 16.78
C HIS A 217 12.10 -20.42 16.51
N TRP A 218 11.55 -20.44 15.29
CA TRP A 218 10.37 -19.66 14.95
C TRP A 218 9.10 -20.24 15.57
N SER A 219 8.09 -19.38 15.79
CA SER A 219 6.83 -19.80 16.39
C SER A 219 6.07 -20.80 15.51
N GLU A 220 5.21 -21.64 16.12
CA GLU A 220 4.33 -22.55 15.35
C GLU A 220 3.41 -21.76 14.40
N ARG A 221 2.97 -20.56 14.83
CA ARG A 221 2.21 -19.63 13.99
C ARG A 221 2.97 -19.30 12.70
N ASP A 222 4.25 -18.96 12.78
CA ASP A 222 5.06 -18.65 11.61
C ASP A 222 5.23 -19.87 10.70
N HIS A 223 5.44 -21.06 11.26
CA HIS A 223 5.51 -22.31 10.49
C HIS A 223 4.20 -22.61 9.75
N ASN A 224 3.07 -22.42 10.42
CA ASN A 224 1.74 -22.54 9.81
C ASN A 224 1.53 -21.53 8.68
N ILE A 225 2.10 -20.33 8.81
CA ILE A 225 2.07 -19.32 7.74
C ILE A 225 2.96 -19.72 6.56
N LEU A 226 4.16 -20.25 6.81
CA LEU A 226 5.07 -20.71 5.75
C LEU A 226 4.49 -21.88 4.94
N ALA A 227 3.57 -22.66 5.51
CA ALA A 227 2.86 -23.70 4.78
C ALA A 227 1.90 -23.15 3.71
N LEU A 228 1.46 -21.89 3.83
CA LEU A 228 0.57 -21.24 2.88
C LEU A 228 1.31 -20.80 1.59
N PRO A 229 0.59 -20.64 0.47
CA PRO A 229 1.16 -20.12 -0.78
C PRO A 229 1.59 -18.66 -0.67
N ILE A 230 2.60 -18.26 -1.44
CA ILE A 230 3.15 -16.89 -1.44
C ILE A 230 2.09 -15.79 -1.60
N VAL A 231 1.19 -15.98 -2.58
CA VAL A 231 0.10 -15.04 -2.93
C VAL A 231 -0.81 -14.75 -1.75
N SER A 232 -0.89 -15.70 -0.80
CA SER A 232 -1.76 -15.55 0.34
C SER A 232 -1.29 -14.46 1.30
N ARG A 233 0.01 -14.11 1.40
CA ARG A 233 0.48 -13.22 2.49
C ARG A 233 1.63 -12.26 2.24
N LEU A 234 2.53 -12.42 1.27
CA LEU A 234 3.77 -11.61 1.29
C LEU A 234 3.68 -10.17 0.88
N ILE A 235 2.49 -9.67 0.65
CA ILE A 235 2.36 -8.36 0.07
C ILE A 235 1.42 -7.56 0.95
N ARG A 236 2.07 -6.76 1.80
CA ARG A 236 1.41 -5.83 2.72
C ARG A 236 0.60 -4.80 1.95
N SER A 237 1.06 -4.45 0.75
CA SER A 237 0.29 -3.66 -0.20
C SER A 237 -0.68 -4.54 -0.99
N ILE A 238 -1.93 -4.08 -1.12
CA ILE A 238 -2.93 -4.77 -1.92
C ILE A 238 -2.48 -4.90 -3.40
N TYR A 239 -1.73 -3.94 -3.95
CA TYR A 239 -1.39 -3.93 -5.38
C TYR A 239 -0.23 -4.83 -5.78
N GLU A 240 0.82 -4.98 -4.96
CA GLU A 240 1.90 -5.90 -5.35
C GLU A 240 1.37 -7.35 -5.36
N ARG A 241 0.25 -7.64 -4.65
CA ARG A 241 -0.50 -8.90 -4.74
C ARG A 241 -1.09 -9.12 -6.12
N TYR A 242 -1.54 -8.06 -6.79
CA TYR A 242 -2.02 -8.17 -8.16
C TYR A 242 -0.85 -8.24 -9.15
N GLN A 243 0.30 -7.63 -8.84
CA GLN A 243 1.48 -7.68 -9.72
C GLN A 243 2.05 -9.08 -9.95
N ILE A 244 1.84 -10.02 -9.04
CA ILE A 244 2.34 -11.38 -9.22
C ILE A 244 1.50 -12.24 -10.17
N ASP A 245 0.19 -12.00 -10.23
CA ASP A 245 -0.69 -12.81 -11.05
C ASP A 245 -0.24 -12.79 -12.54
N PRO A 246 0.12 -11.62 -13.11
CA PRO A 246 0.78 -11.53 -14.40
C PRO A 246 2.08 -12.34 -14.51
N VAL A 247 2.93 -12.35 -13.48
CA VAL A 247 4.17 -13.14 -13.50
C VAL A 247 3.85 -14.64 -13.55
N PHE A 248 2.88 -15.12 -12.77
CA PHE A 248 2.47 -16.52 -12.84
C PHE A 248 1.86 -16.87 -14.19
N GLU A 249 1.02 -16.00 -14.75
CA GLU A 249 0.48 -16.17 -16.09
C GLU A 249 1.61 -16.27 -17.13
N PHE A 250 2.56 -15.34 -17.10
CA PHE A 250 3.74 -15.36 -17.96
C PHE A 250 4.53 -16.67 -17.82
N VAL A 251 4.86 -17.10 -16.59
CA VAL A 251 5.59 -18.35 -16.35
C VAL A 251 4.83 -19.56 -16.89
N ASN A 252 3.51 -19.63 -16.67
CA ASN A 252 2.69 -20.74 -17.16
C ASN A 252 2.65 -20.78 -18.70
N GLU A 253 2.57 -19.63 -19.34
CA GLU A 253 2.57 -19.51 -20.81
C GLU A 253 3.91 -19.96 -21.40
N ILE A 254 5.03 -19.50 -20.85
CA ILE A 254 6.37 -19.85 -21.35
C ILE A 254 6.70 -21.33 -21.11
N THR A 255 6.25 -21.89 -19.98
CA THR A 255 6.45 -23.31 -19.66
C THR A 255 5.48 -24.23 -20.41
N GLY A 256 4.61 -23.67 -21.26
CA GLY A 256 3.74 -24.40 -22.18
C GLY A 256 2.59 -25.12 -21.49
N GLY A 257 2.14 -24.64 -20.32
CA GLY A 257 1.05 -25.27 -19.58
C GLY A 257 1.25 -26.77 -19.36
N ARG A 258 2.49 -27.22 -19.14
CA ARG A 258 2.89 -28.64 -19.03
C ARG A 258 2.24 -29.44 -17.88
N SER A 259 1.21 -28.91 -17.21
CA SER A 259 0.32 -29.75 -16.43
C SER A 259 -0.70 -30.42 -17.36
N GLY A 260 -0.34 -31.57 -17.92
CA GLY A 260 -1.30 -32.54 -18.46
C GLY A 260 -2.24 -33.14 -17.40
N GLN A 261 -2.44 -32.43 -16.29
CA GLN A 261 -3.34 -32.78 -15.20
C GLN A 261 -4.72 -32.21 -15.51
N PRO A 262 -5.81 -32.97 -15.32
CA PRO A 262 -7.16 -32.48 -15.55
C PRO A 262 -7.40 -31.23 -14.70
N LYS A 263 -7.70 -30.09 -15.36
CA LYS A 263 -7.89 -28.76 -14.75
C LYS A 263 -8.93 -28.70 -13.62
N ASN A 264 -9.71 -29.78 -13.45
CA ASN A 264 -10.88 -29.86 -12.59
C ASN A 264 -10.67 -30.66 -11.29
N ALA A 265 -9.50 -31.26 -11.03
CA ALA A 265 -9.28 -32.11 -9.85
C ALA A 265 -8.55 -31.44 -8.68
N LEU A 266 -7.82 -30.35 -8.92
CA LEU A 266 -6.94 -29.72 -7.94
C LEU A 266 -7.66 -28.58 -7.20
N ASN A 267 -7.56 -28.53 -5.87
CA ASN A 267 -8.14 -27.44 -5.08
C ASN A 267 -7.32 -26.14 -5.26
N ASN A 268 -7.88 -24.98 -4.86
CA ASN A 268 -7.23 -23.68 -5.08
C ASN A 268 -5.87 -23.55 -4.36
N LEU A 269 -5.71 -24.21 -3.20
CA LEU A 269 -4.48 -24.19 -2.42
C LEU A 269 -3.35 -24.93 -3.16
N GLU A 270 -3.65 -26.13 -3.64
CA GLU A 270 -2.71 -26.96 -4.41
C GLU A 270 -2.28 -26.27 -5.72
N LYS A 271 -3.22 -25.59 -6.40
CA LYS A 271 -2.91 -24.81 -7.61
C LYS A 271 -1.90 -23.71 -7.32
N ALA A 272 -2.11 -22.97 -6.23
CA ALA A 272 -1.21 -21.89 -5.82
C ALA A 272 0.18 -22.42 -5.39
N LEU A 273 0.25 -23.55 -4.69
CA LEU A 273 1.52 -24.19 -4.35
C LEU A 273 2.27 -24.71 -5.58
N LEU A 274 1.56 -25.21 -6.60
CA LEU A 274 2.17 -25.64 -7.85
C LEU A 274 2.74 -24.46 -8.64
N GLN A 275 2.01 -23.34 -8.70
CA GLN A 275 2.47 -22.10 -9.32
C GLN A 275 3.72 -21.55 -8.62
N GLU A 276 3.74 -21.58 -7.28
CA GLU A 276 4.90 -21.21 -6.48
C GLU A 276 6.13 -22.07 -6.83
N LYS A 277 5.97 -23.40 -6.88
CA LYS A 277 7.05 -24.32 -7.27
C LYS A 277 7.54 -24.06 -8.69
N ALA A 278 6.61 -23.80 -9.62
CA ALA A 278 6.94 -23.47 -11.00
C ALA A 278 7.76 -22.18 -11.08
N LEU A 279 7.35 -21.12 -10.38
CA LEU A 279 8.10 -19.86 -10.30
C LEU A 279 9.48 -20.06 -9.68
N ALA A 280 9.59 -20.79 -8.56
CA ALA A 280 10.87 -21.06 -7.91
C ALA A 280 11.85 -21.80 -8.83
N HIS A 281 11.36 -22.80 -9.56
CA HIS A 281 12.15 -23.50 -10.57
C HIS A 281 12.53 -22.58 -11.73
N PHE A 282 11.58 -21.77 -12.20
CA PHE A 282 11.78 -20.85 -13.31
C PHE A 282 12.82 -19.76 -13.02
N LEU A 283 12.84 -19.18 -11.82
CA LEU A 283 13.86 -18.20 -11.42
C LEU A 283 15.25 -18.82 -11.28
N ARG A 284 15.33 -20.08 -10.81
CA ARG A 284 16.60 -20.79 -10.68
C ARG A 284 17.15 -21.23 -12.05
N CYS A 285 16.28 -21.70 -12.92
CA CYS A 285 16.63 -22.25 -14.23
C CYS A 285 15.69 -21.72 -15.33
N PRO A 286 15.81 -20.44 -15.73
CA PRO A 286 14.97 -19.89 -16.79
C PRO A 286 15.19 -20.65 -18.11
N PRO A 287 14.14 -20.91 -18.90
CA PRO A 287 14.28 -21.49 -20.23
C PRO A 287 15.18 -20.64 -21.12
N VAL A 288 15.95 -21.25 -22.03
CA VAL A 288 16.85 -20.53 -22.95
C VAL A 288 16.13 -19.46 -23.78
N SER A 289 14.83 -19.67 -24.05
CA SER A 289 13.99 -18.70 -24.75
C SER A 289 13.88 -17.35 -24.04
N ILE A 290 14.09 -17.28 -22.72
CA ILE A 290 14.10 -16.03 -21.95
C ILE A 290 15.25 -15.13 -22.40
N TYR A 291 16.44 -15.70 -22.58
CA TYR A 291 17.61 -14.94 -23.03
C TYR A 291 17.59 -14.62 -24.53
N SER A 292 16.75 -15.30 -25.31
CA SER A 292 16.56 -15.02 -26.74
C SER A 292 15.59 -13.87 -27.01
N ARG A 293 14.77 -13.50 -26.03
CA ARG A 293 13.96 -12.28 -26.09
C ARG A 293 14.91 -11.11 -25.90
N SER A 294 14.79 -10.10 -26.76
CA SER A 294 15.67 -8.93 -26.81
C SER A 294 16.00 -8.45 -25.40
N TYR A 295 17.17 -8.82 -24.92
CA TYR A 295 17.67 -8.30 -23.66
C TYR A 295 18.07 -6.86 -23.97
N TYR A 296 17.13 -5.94 -23.79
CA TYR A 296 17.44 -4.52 -23.92
C TYR A 296 18.48 -4.18 -22.86
N LEU A 297 19.41 -3.28 -23.20
CA LEU A 297 20.31 -2.71 -22.21
C LEU A 297 19.46 -2.23 -21.01
N PRO A 298 19.93 -2.43 -19.75
CA PRO A 298 19.20 -1.98 -18.58
C PRO A 298 18.72 -0.56 -18.79
N CYS A 299 17.45 -0.31 -18.49
CA CYS A 299 16.92 1.02 -18.60
C CYS A 299 17.66 1.86 -17.56
N PHE A 300 18.55 2.76 -17.96
CA PHE A 300 19.16 3.66 -16.98
C PHE A 300 18.09 4.64 -16.47
N PRO A 301 18.16 5.06 -15.19
CA PRO A 301 17.32 6.15 -14.73
C PRO A 301 17.51 7.34 -15.70
N ARG A 302 16.41 7.88 -16.24
CA ARG A 302 16.51 9.10 -17.06
C ARG A 302 17.17 10.18 -16.21
N PRO A 303 18.22 10.86 -16.70
CA PRO A 303 18.86 11.96 -15.98
C PRO A 303 17.88 13.08 -15.56
N ASP A 304 16.74 13.21 -16.28
CA ASP A 304 15.81 14.33 -16.17
C ASP A 304 14.79 14.21 -15.03
N LEU A 305 14.69 13.06 -14.36
CA LEU A 305 13.79 12.92 -13.21
C LEU A 305 14.61 13.08 -11.94
N LEU A 306 14.56 14.28 -11.34
CA LEU A 306 14.29 14.51 -9.90
C LEU A 306 14.07 16.00 -9.57
N VAL A 307 13.63 16.82 -10.52
CA VAL A 307 13.01 18.12 -10.20
C VAL A 307 11.67 18.17 -10.90
N GLU A 308 10.60 17.77 -10.21
CA GLU A 308 9.27 18.17 -10.65
C GLU A 308 9.18 19.68 -10.45
N ASN A 309 9.31 20.45 -11.54
CA ASN A 309 9.03 21.87 -11.57
C ASN A 309 7.51 22.07 -11.45
N PHE A 310 6.95 21.79 -10.28
CA PHE A 310 5.69 22.40 -9.90
C PHE A 310 5.93 23.90 -9.68
N PRO A 311 5.07 24.81 -10.17
CA PRO A 311 5.26 26.26 -10.05
C PRO A 311 5.32 26.82 -8.61
N ALA A 312 5.39 25.99 -7.58
CA ALA A 312 5.41 26.43 -6.18
C ALA A 312 6.32 25.61 -5.24
N ILE A 313 6.62 24.32 -5.51
CA ILE A 313 7.47 23.51 -4.64
C ILE A 313 8.20 22.47 -5.50
N GLY A 314 9.49 22.68 -5.77
CA GLY A 314 10.35 21.67 -6.40
C GLY A 314 10.54 20.50 -5.43
N ARG A 315 9.79 19.41 -5.63
CA ARG A 315 9.93 18.20 -4.81
C ARG A 315 10.97 17.29 -5.45
N LEU A 316 12.11 17.08 -4.78
CA LEU A 316 12.98 15.94 -5.10
C LEU A 316 12.17 14.66 -4.83
N VAL A 317 11.76 13.98 -5.90
CA VAL A 317 11.07 12.70 -5.78
C VAL A 317 12.12 11.63 -5.45
N ASN A 318 11.97 10.89 -4.36
CA ASN A 318 12.93 9.81 -4.09
C ASN A 318 12.58 8.60 -4.97
N ILE A 319 13.53 8.13 -5.81
CA ILE A 319 13.32 7.00 -6.72
C ILE A 319 12.81 5.74 -5.99
N ASN A 320 13.23 5.51 -4.74
CA ASN A 320 12.73 4.39 -3.94
C ASN A 320 11.25 4.54 -3.60
N THR A 321 10.80 5.77 -3.35
CA THR A 321 9.39 6.05 -3.11
C THR A 321 8.60 5.74 -4.38
N THR A 322 9.06 6.18 -5.54
CA THR A 322 8.37 5.92 -6.82
C THR A 322 8.33 4.44 -7.21
N ILE A 323 9.42 3.69 -6.97
CA ILE A 323 9.44 2.23 -7.20
C ILE A 323 8.43 1.53 -6.28
N LYS A 324 8.34 1.95 -5.02
CA LYS A 324 7.41 1.37 -4.05
C LYS A 324 5.97 1.79 -4.29
N GLU A 325 5.71 2.98 -4.85
CA GLU A 325 4.36 3.47 -5.14
C GLU A 325 3.61 2.54 -6.08
N SER A 326 2.28 2.54 -5.95
CA SER A 326 1.42 1.80 -6.85
C SER A 326 1.60 2.27 -8.30
N PRO A 327 1.61 1.35 -9.27
CA PRO A 327 1.61 1.67 -10.70
C PRO A 327 0.38 2.50 -11.10
N GLY A 328 0.51 3.27 -12.19
CA GLY A 328 -0.55 4.17 -12.65
C GLY A 328 -1.84 3.42 -12.98
N GLY A 329 -1.73 2.23 -13.59
CA GLY A 329 -2.87 1.38 -13.87
C GLY A 329 -3.61 0.94 -12.60
N TRP A 330 -2.88 0.58 -11.54
CA TRP A 330 -3.50 0.24 -10.26
C TRP A 330 -4.12 1.45 -9.57
N GLN A 331 -3.38 2.57 -9.48
CA GLN A 331 -3.87 3.78 -8.81
C GLN A 331 -5.20 4.23 -9.36
N PHE A 332 -5.32 4.26 -10.68
CA PHE A 332 -6.56 4.69 -11.30
C PHE A 332 -7.67 3.69 -11.11
N TYR A 333 -7.42 2.40 -11.28
CA TYR A 333 -8.42 1.40 -10.96
C TYR A 333 -8.91 1.49 -9.52
N PHE A 334 -7.99 1.67 -8.56
CA PHE A 334 -8.35 1.86 -7.17
C PHE A 334 -9.24 3.09 -7.02
N ASN A 335 -8.91 4.21 -7.66
CA ASN A 335 -9.76 5.41 -7.67
C ASN A 335 -11.13 5.14 -8.30
N MET A 336 -11.22 4.35 -9.38
CA MET A 336 -12.49 3.97 -10.00
C MET A 336 -13.37 3.14 -9.04
N VAL A 337 -12.78 2.15 -8.37
CA VAL A 337 -13.53 1.24 -7.48
C VAL A 337 -13.83 1.86 -6.12
N ALA A 338 -12.93 2.70 -5.60
CA ALA A 338 -13.07 3.39 -4.33
C ALA A 338 -13.88 4.69 -4.42
N ASN A 339 -14.27 5.13 -5.63
CA ASN A 339 -15.06 6.34 -5.80
C ASN A 339 -16.35 6.29 -4.97
N ARG A 340 -16.40 7.16 -3.94
CA ARG A 340 -17.49 7.23 -2.95
C ARG A 340 -18.80 7.75 -3.54
N GLN A 341 -18.75 8.49 -4.64
CA GLN A 341 -19.93 9.10 -5.26
C GLN A 341 -20.79 8.09 -6.06
N ASN A 342 -20.51 6.78 -5.98
CA ASN A 342 -21.24 5.71 -6.68
C ASN A 342 -21.26 5.81 -8.21
N SER A 343 -20.51 6.74 -8.81
CA SER A 343 -20.57 7.04 -10.23
C SER A 343 -19.69 6.15 -11.10
N SER A 344 -18.76 5.33 -10.57
CA SER A 344 -18.01 4.47 -11.49
C SER A 344 -18.87 3.30 -11.98
N PRO A 345 -19.03 3.09 -13.31
CA PRO A 345 -19.69 1.90 -13.85
C PRO A 345 -18.88 0.63 -13.55
N LEU A 346 -17.61 0.76 -13.13
CA LEU A 346 -16.71 -0.33 -12.77
C LEU A 346 -16.64 -0.58 -11.25
N LYS A 347 -17.51 0.05 -10.45
CA LYS A 347 -17.54 -0.11 -9.00
C LYS A 347 -17.61 -1.59 -8.60
N MET A 348 -16.85 -1.98 -7.59
CA MET A 348 -16.77 -3.34 -7.05
C MET A 348 -16.32 -4.44 -8.03
N GLY A 349 -15.87 -4.09 -9.25
CA GLY A 349 -15.22 -5.04 -10.15
C GLY A 349 -13.93 -5.62 -9.53
N LEU A 350 -13.42 -6.69 -10.10
CA LEU A 350 -12.07 -7.21 -9.82
C LEU A 350 -11.09 -6.66 -10.85
N PHE A 351 -9.82 -6.49 -10.48
CA PHE A 351 -8.78 -5.98 -11.40
C PHE A 351 -8.41 -6.98 -12.50
N LYS A 352 -8.73 -8.25 -12.27
CA LYS A 352 -8.32 -9.41 -13.08
C LYS A 352 -8.50 -9.27 -14.60
N PRO A 353 -9.57 -8.66 -15.15
CA PRO A 353 -9.73 -8.53 -16.60
C PRO A 353 -8.63 -7.70 -17.27
N TRP A 354 -7.99 -6.79 -16.54
CA TRP A 354 -6.93 -5.92 -17.04
C TRP A 354 -5.53 -6.53 -16.87
N SER A 355 -5.39 -7.54 -16.00
CA SER A 355 -4.13 -8.27 -15.76
C SER A 355 -3.55 -8.90 -17.02
N LYS A 356 -4.41 -9.31 -17.97
CA LYS A 356 -3.98 -9.86 -19.26
C LYS A 356 -3.12 -8.89 -20.09
N PHE A 357 -3.19 -7.59 -19.78
CA PHE A 357 -2.41 -6.53 -20.42
C PHE A 357 -1.25 -6.01 -19.55
N GLY A 358 -1.03 -6.55 -18.35
CA GLY A 358 0.06 -6.17 -17.47
C GLY A 358 -0.10 -4.76 -16.87
N PHE A 359 -1.33 -4.27 -16.71
CA PHE A 359 -1.62 -2.93 -16.16
C PHE A 359 -1.10 -2.74 -14.72
N GLU A 360 -0.71 -3.83 -14.05
CA GLU A 360 -0.02 -3.84 -12.78
C GLU A 360 1.45 -3.40 -12.87
N PHE A 361 2.04 -3.29 -14.05
CA PHE A 361 3.43 -2.84 -14.18
C PHE A 361 3.53 -1.39 -14.64
N TRP A 362 2.61 -0.99 -15.53
CA TRP A 362 2.72 0.24 -16.31
C TRP A 362 2.71 1.50 -15.47
N ASP A 363 3.66 2.39 -15.80
CA ASP A 363 3.75 3.70 -15.19
C ASP A 363 2.65 4.65 -15.70
N ASP A 364 2.60 5.82 -15.08
CA ASP A 364 1.60 6.83 -15.41
C ASP A 364 1.67 7.28 -16.86
N ASP A 365 2.88 7.51 -17.37
CA ASP A 365 3.09 8.12 -18.68
C ASP A 365 2.67 7.12 -19.77
N ARG A 366 3.05 5.85 -19.62
CA ARG A 366 2.59 4.78 -20.52
C ARG A 366 1.07 4.67 -20.49
N MET A 367 0.47 4.73 -19.31
CA MET A 367 -0.99 4.62 -19.20
C MET A 367 -1.72 5.85 -19.76
N VAL A 368 -1.09 7.04 -19.74
CA VAL A 368 -1.55 8.24 -20.47
C VAL A 368 -1.44 8.04 -21.98
N ASP A 369 -0.32 7.54 -22.47
CA ASP A 369 -0.09 7.27 -23.91
C ASP A 369 -1.04 6.20 -24.46
N LEU A 370 -1.38 5.22 -23.62
CA LEU A 370 -2.41 4.22 -23.90
C LEU A 370 -3.84 4.77 -23.82
N GLY A 371 -4.02 6.01 -23.38
CA GLY A 371 -5.32 6.69 -23.28
C GLY A 371 -6.18 6.21 -22.09
N PHE A 372 -5.61 5.49 -21.14
CA PHE A 372 -6.30 5.00 -19.95
C PHE A 372 -6.23 5.96 -18.76
N LEU A 373 -5.32 6.94 -18.80
CA LEU A 373 -5.19 7.96 -17.77
C LEU A 373 -5.21 9.37 -18.36
N PRO A 374 -5.76 10.35 -17.63
CA PRO A 374 -5.52 11.74 -17.95
C PRO A 374 -4.06 12.12 -17.68
N PRO A 375 -3.48 13.04 -18.48
CA PRO A 375 -2.22 13.70 -18.18
C PRO A 375 -2.16 14.19 -16.73
N ARG A 376 -0.99 14.09 -16.08
CA ARG A 376 -0.86 14.36 -14.63
C ARG A 376 -1.41 15.72 -14.19
N HIS A 377 -1.23 16.76 -15.00
CA HIS A 377 -1.71 18.12 -14.70
C HIS A 377 -3.25 18.24 -14.67
N LEU A 378 -3.97 17.28 -15.26
CA LEU A 378 -5.44 17.22 -15.27
C LEU A 378 -6.02 16.30 -14.18
N ARG A 379 -5.17 15.62 -13.39
CA ARG A 379 -5.64 14.67 -12.35
C ARG A 379 -6.18 15.35 -11.09
N TYR A 380 -5.75 16.58 -10.81
CA TYR A 380 -6.10 17.32 -9.60
C TYR A 380 -6.94 18.54 -9.97
N GLY A 381 -8.26 18.38 -10.11
CA GLY A 381 -9.15 19.55 -10.24
C GLY A 381 -10.50 19.38 -10.93
N SER A 382 -10.86 18.20 -11.45
CA SER A 382 -12.12 18.04 -12.19
C SER A 382 -12.75 16.66 -12.00
N ASP A 383 -13.88 16.60 -11.29
CA ASP A 383 -14.73 15.40 -11.16
C ASP A 383 -15.22 14.88 -12.53
N SER A 384 -15.33 15.76 -13.54
CA SER A 384 -15.85 15.44 -14.87
C SER A 384 -14.86 14.72 -15.79
N CYS A 385 -13.56 14.70 -15.49
CA CYS A 385 -12.58 13.98 -16.31
C CYS A 385 -12.67 12.46 -16.15
N SER A 386 -13.23 11.95 -15.05
CA SER A 386 -13.17 10.51 -14.72
C SER A 386 -14.01 9.61 -15.64
N GLU A 387 -15.15 10.10 -16.10
CA GLU A 387 -16.16 9.34 -16.86
C GLU A 387 -15.68 8.89 -18.25
N ALA A 388 -15.01 9.78 -18.98
CA ALA A 388 -14.47 9.45 -20.31
C ALA A 388 -13.45 8.31 -20.23
N TYR A 389 -12.60 8.28 -19.19
CA TYR A 389 -11.64 7.20 -19.00
C TYR A 389 -12.29 5.91 -18.51
N TRP A 390 -13.36 5.96 -17.69
CA TRP A 390 -14.09 4.74 -17.31
C TRP A 390 -14.60 3.98 -18.53
N PHE A 391 -15.04 4.70 -19.56
CA PHE A 391 -15.42 4.10 -20.83
C PHE A 391 -14.25 3.41 -21.52
N VAL A 392 -13.09 4.06 -21.61
CA VAL A 392 -11.89 3.46 -22.22
C VAL A 392 -11.53 2.14 -21.52
N TRP A 393 -11.54 2.13 -20.19
CA TRP A 393 -11.29 0.93 -19.39
C TRP A 393 -12.32 -0.17 -19.61
N ARG A 394 -13.61 0.17 -19.74
CA ARG A 394 -14.69 -0.78 -20.03
C ARG A 394 -14.62 -1.32 -21.46
N SER A 395 -14.19 -0.50 -22.43
CA SER A 395 -14.21 -0.83 -23.87
C SER A 395 -13.31 -1.99 -24.27
N ILE A 396 -12.32 -2.33 -23.44
CA ILE A 396 -11.38 -3.43 -23.67
C ILE A 396 -11.80 -4.73 -22.98
N LEU A 397 -12.94 -4.72 -22.27
CA LEU A 397 -13.53 -5.91 -21.69
C LEU A 397 -14.29 -6.70 -22.77
N THR A 398 -14.19 -8.02 -22.68
CA THR A 398 -15.07 -8.92 -23.44
C THR A 398 -16.51 -8.82 -22.89
N PRO A 399 -17.53 -9.18 -23.68
CA PRO A 399 -18.91 -9.23 -23.18
C PRO A 399 -19.06 -10.08 -21.93
N GLU A 400 -18.32 -11.19 -21.84
CA GLU A 400 -18.30 -12.09 -20.70
C GLU A 400 -17.68 -11.43 -19.46
N GLU A 401 -16.53 -10.76 -19.61
CA GLU A 401 -15.88 -10.04 -18.51
C GLU A 401 -16.73 -8.87 -17.99
N ASP A 402 -17.39 -8.12 -18.88
CA ASP A 402 -18.30 -7.05 -18.46
C ASP A 402 -19.59 -7.60 -17.81
N ALA A 403 -20.07 -8.77 -18.25
CA ALA A 403 -21.20 -9.45 -17.63
C ALA A 403 -20.84 -10.04 -16.24
N GLU A 404 -19.67 -10.68 -16.11
CA GLU A 404 -19.18 -11.23 -14.83
C GLU A 404 -19.02 -10.10 -13.79
N ARG A 405 -18.42 -8.99 -14.21
CA ARG A 405 -18.34 -7.77 -13.38
C ARG A 405 -19.72 -7.32 -12.90
N ARG A 406 -20.72 -7.26 -13.79
CA ARG A 406 -22.10 -6.89 -13.40
C ARG A 406 -22.73 -7.92 -12.47
N SER A 407 -22.49 -9.21 -12.67
CA SER A 407 -22.97 -10.26 -11.77
C SER A 407 -22.36 -10.14 -10.38
N ASP A 408 -21.08 -9.80 -10.29
CA ASP A 408 -20.41 -9.56 -9.01
C ASP A 408 -20.93 -8.29 -8.32
N VAL A 409 -21.18 -7.23 -9.08
CA VAL A 409 -21.88 -6.04 -8.59
C VAL A 409 -23.27 -6.41 -8.11
N ALA A 410 -24.05 -7.15 -8.88
CA ALA A 410 -25.40 -7.58 -8.53
C ALA A 410 -25.41 -8.49 -7.31
N LYS A 411 -24.49 -9.47 -7.18
CA LYS A 411 -24.36 -10.31 -5.98
C LYS A 411 -24.00 -9.49 -4.75
N ARG A 412 -23.10 -8.52 -4.89
CA ARG A 412 -22.72 -7.60 -3.81
C ARG A 412 -23.78 -6.52 -3.54
N GLN A 413 -24.66 -6.23 -4.51
CA GLN A 413 -25.86 -5.40 -4.41
C GLN A 413 -27.13 -6.17 -4.05
N ILE A 414 -27.13 -7.51 -4.03
CA ILE A 414 -28.18 -8.38 -3.45
C ILE A 414 -27.89 -8.59 -1.94
N TYR A 415 -26.68 -8.24 -1.51
CA TYR A 415 -26.36 -7.80 -0.16
C TYR A 415 -26.17 -6.27 -0.09
N PRO A 416 -27.10 -5.43 -0.59
CA PRO A 416 -26.96 -4.00 -0.39
C PRO A 416 -27.41 -3.68 1.04
N TRP A 417 -26.95 -2.55 1.54
CA TRP A 417 -27.25 -2.00 2.85
C TRP A 417 -28.71 -1.52 3.00
N SER A 418 -29.70 -2.31 2.58
CA SER A 418 -31.10 -2.08 2.89
C SER A 418 -31.41 -2.62 4.28
N TYR A 419 -31.16 -1.80 5.29
CA TYR A 419 -31.94 -1.83 6.52
C TYR A 419 -33.40 -1.52 6.16
N SER A 420 -34.17 -2.55 5.83
CA SER A 420 -35.61 -2.55 6.07
C SER A 420 -35.82 -3.40 7.31
N PRO A 421 -36.58 -2.92 8.33
CA PRO A 421 -36.63 -3.56 9.63
C PRO A 421 -37.45 -4.85 9.53
N SER A 422 -36.79 -5.95 9.16
CA SER A 422 -37.30 -7.26 9.52
C SER A 422 -37.09 -7.43 11.03
N PRO A 423 -38.03 -8.03 11.78
CA PRO A 423 -37.96 -8.11 13.25
C PRO A 423 -36.81 -8.98 13.80
N LYS A 424 -35.84 -9.38 12.97
CA LYS A 424 -34.77 -10.32 13.32
C LYS A 424 -33.34 -9.77 13.16
N ALA A 425 -33.17 -8.49 12.78
CA ALA A 425 -31.84 -7.87 12.71
C ALA A 425 -31.38 -7.37 14.08
N ASN A 426 -30.84 -8.28 14.89
CA ASN A 426 -30.32 -7.99 16.24
C ASN A 426 -28.93 -8.60 16.47
N VAL A 427 -28.11 -8.72 15.40
CA VAL A 427 -26.92 -9.62 15.43
C VAL A 427 -25.56 -8.93 15.32
N TYR A 428 -25.40 -7.65 14.94
CA TYR A 428 -24.05 -7.04 14.87
C TYR A 428 -23.97 -5.62 15.44
N PRO A 429 -23.94 -5.48 16.78
CA PRO A 429 -23.80 -4.19 17.45
C PRO A 429 -22.44 -3.48 17.22
N GLU A 430 -21.42 -4.21 16.77
CA GLU A 430 -20.06 -3.69 16.55
C GLU A 430 -19.99 -2.70 15.37
N ILE A 431 -20.82 -2.86 14.33
CA ILE A 431 -20.80 -2.01 13.12
C ILE A 431 -21.34 -0.60 13.42
N ASN A 432 -22.38 -0.50 14.26
CA ASN A 432 -22.95 0.78 14.67
C ASN A 432 -21.94 1.60 15.49
N VAL A 433 -21.17 0.92 16.36
CA VAL A 433 -20.14 1.55 17.19
C VAL A 433 -18.98 2.07 16.32
N VAL A 434 -18.53 1.32 15.32
CA VAL A 434 -17.47 1.75 14.40
C VAL A 434 -17.89 2.94 13.54
N PHE A 435 -19.12 2.94 13.04
CA PHE A 435 -19.66 4.02 12.22
C PHE A 435 -19.88 5.31 13.03
N ALA A 436 -20.40 5.19 14.25
CA ALA A 436 -20.57 6.34 15.14
C ALA A 436 -19.23 6.86 15.69
N HIS A 437 -18.18 6.03 15.79
CA HIS A 437 -16.84 6.44 16.21
C HIS A 437 -16.06 7.23 15.15
N THR A 438 -16.29 6.97 13.87
CA THR A 438 -15.56 7.64 12.77
C THR A 438 -15.98 9.10 12.60
N HIS A 439 -17.22 9.45 12.95
CA HIS A 439 -17.75 10.81 12.82
C HIS A 439 -17.04 11.84 13.73
N PRO A 440 -16.87 11.62 15.05
CA PRO A 440 -16.17 12.56 15.92
C PRO A 440 -14.69 12.78 15.55
N LEU A 441 -14.00 11.73 15.07
CA LEU A 441 -12.60 11.80 14.64
C LEU A 441 -12.41 12.63 13.36
N LEU A 442 -13.41 12.66 12.46
CA LEU A 442 -13.38 13.45 11.23
C LEU A 442 -13.47 14.96 11.48
N TYR A 443 -14.23 15.40 12.49
CA TYR A 443 -14.47 16.83 12.75
C TYR A 443 -13.53 17.43 13.81
N ARG A 444 -12.75 16.61 14.53
CA ARG A 444 -11.85 17.03 15.61
C ARG A 444 -10.64 17.88 15.14
N PRO A 445 -9.94 17.58 14.03
CA PRO A 445 -8.76 18.32 13.60
C PRO A 445 -9.05 19.78 13.21
N PHE A 446 -10.27 20.04 12.73
CA PHE A 446 -10.67 21.36 12.25
C PHE A 446 -10.93 22.36 13.39
N ARG A 447 -10.96 21.92 14.65
CA ARG A 447 -11.15 22.79 15.82
C ARG A 447 -9.86 23.33 16.43
N LEU A 448 -8.73 22.64 16.23
CA LEU A 448 -7.43 23.06 16.77
C LEU A 448 -6.72 24.07 15.86
N TYR A 449 -7.38 24.52 14.79
CA TYR A 449 -6.85 25.53 13.90
C TYR A 449 -7.22 26.93 14.42
N PRO A 450 -6.27 27.72 14.94
CA PRO A 450 -6.56 29.11 15.25
C PRO A 450 -6.89 29.85 13.94
N ILE A 451 -8.01 30.59 13.95
CA ILE A 451 -8.33 31.51 12.85
C ILE A 451 -7.29 32.63 12.91
N GLY A 452 -6.34 32.61 11.98
CA GLY A 452 -5.32 33.65 11.92
C GLY A 452 -5.94 35.05 11.81
N PRO A 453 -5.33 36.08 12.45
CA PRO A 453 -5.91 37.42 12.53
C PRO A 453 -6.16 38.07 11.16
N HIS A 454 -5.51 37.60 10.10
CA HIS A 454 -5.53 38.17 8.75
C HIS A 454 -6.57 37.57 7.78
N ALA A 455 -7.47 36.68 8.22
CA ALA A 455 -8.54 36.19 7.35
C ALA A 455 -9.60 37.27 7.08
N ASP A 456 -10.09 37.34 5.84
CA ASP A 456 -11.15 38.24 5.39
C ASP A 456 -12.42 38.07 6.24
N ALA A 457 -13.15 39.17 6.49
CA ALA A 457 -14.28 39.19 7.43
C ALA A 457 -15.41 38.22 7.01
N GLN A 458 -15.65 38.07 5.70
CA GLN A 458 -16.64 37.12 5.18
C GLN A 458 -16.17 35.65 5.34
N ILE A 459 -14.89 35.38 5.09
CA ILE A 459 -14.28 34.06 5.29
C ILE A 459 -14.33 33.67 6.77
N LYS A 460 -14.16 34.63 7.69
CA LYS A 460 -14.31 34.40 9.12
C LYS A 460 -15.74 34.00 9.50
N THR A 461 -16.77 34.64 8.95
CA THR A 461 -18.17 34.30 9.25
C THR A 461 -18.56 32.91 8.72
N ASP A 462 -18.21 32.59 7.48
CA ASP A 462 -18.52 31.29 6.87
C ASP A 462 -17.76 30.16 7.57
N LEU A 463 -16.50 30.42 7.95
CA LEU A 463 -15.69 29.47 8.72
C LEU A 463 -16.26 29.25 10.12
N VAL A 464 -16.70 30.31 10.82
CA VAL A 464 -17.33 30.19 12.14
C VAL A 464 -18.63 29.39 12.07
N GLN A 465 -19.46 29.63 11.05
CA GLN A 465 -20.70 28.84 10.85
C GLN A 465 -20.39 27.37 10.54
N TRP A 466 -19.40 27.11 9.70
CA TRP A 466 -18.97 25.75 9.38
C TRP A 466 -18.37 25.03 10.58
N LEU A 467 -17.57 25.72 11.40
CA LEU A 467 -17.02 25.20 12.65
C LEU A 467 -18.13 24.90 13.65
N SER A 468 -19.15 25.77 13.75
CA SER A 468 -20.34 25.51 14.57
C SER A 468 -21.08 24.26 14.11
N HIS A 469 -21.31 24.11 12.81
CA HIS A 469 -21.97 22.94 12.24
C HIS A 469 -21.19 21.63 12.50
N CYS A 470 -19.86 21.65 12.31
CA CYS A 470 -18.99 20.53 12.64
C CYS A 470 -18.98 20.24 14.14
N SER A 471 -19.19 21.27 14.96
CA SER A 471 -19.34 21.18 16.40
C SER A 471 -20.58 20.35 16.77
N ASP A 472 -21.74 20.75 16.26
CA ASP A 472 -23.04 20.13 16.54
C ASP A 472 -23.11 18.69 16.04
N LYS A 473 -22.53 18.41 14.87
CA LYS A 473 -22.52 17.05 14.31
C LYS A 473 -21.63 16.07 15.07
N SER A 474 -20.56 16.57 15.68
CA SER A 474 -19.68 15.75 16.49
C SER A 474 -20.27 15.46 17.87
N SER A 475 -20.96 16.43 18.50
CA SER A 475 -21.68 16.20 19.75
C SER A 475 -22.86 15.25 19.55
N GLU A 476 -23.63 15.39 18.46
CA GLU A 476 -24.70 14.46 18.08
C GLU A 476 -24.18 13.03 17.93
N ALA A 477 -23.07 12.83 17.19
CA ALA A 477 -22.46 11.52 17.00
C ALA A 477 -21.93 10.92 18.32
N ALA A 478 -21.33 11.73 19.18
CA ALA A 478 -20.82 11.29 20.48
C ALA A 478 -21.95 10.89 21.45
N CYS A 479 -23.08 11.61 21.44
CA CYS A 479 -24.30 11.24 22.18
C CYS A 479 -24.89 9.91 21.68
N LEU A 480 -25.00 9.73 20.36
CA LEU A 480 -25.48 8.48 19.76
C LEU A 480 -24.60 7.29 20.14
N LEU A 481 -23.28 7.43 20.06
CA LEU A 481 -22.34 6.38 20.42
C LEU A 481 -22.46 5.98 21.90
N THR A 482 -22.58 6.99 22.77
CA THR A 482 -22.76 6.79 24.21
C THR A 482 -24.04 6.01 24.52
N ASN A 483 -25.15 6.39 23.89
CA ASN A 483 -26.45 5.75 24.06
C ASN A 483 -26.46 4.32 23.51
N GLU A 484 -25.83 4.08 22.36
CA GLU A 484 -25.71 2.73 21.79
C GLU A 484 -24.89 1.83 22.72
N CYS A 485 -23.74 2.31 23.20
CA CYS A 485 -22.94 1.51 24.14
C CYS A 485 -23.67 1.23 25.46
N ARG A 486 -24.45 2.19 25.96
CA ARG A 486 -25.34 2.01 27.13
C ARG A 486 -26.39 0.91 26.87
N SER A 487 -27.06 0.96 25.72
CA SER A 487 -28.04 -0.05 25.29
C SER A 487 -27.42 -1.45 25.22
N LEU A 488 -26.23 -1.56 24.64
CA LEU A 488 -25.51 -2.84 24.53
C LEU A 488 -25.10 -3.40 25.89
N PHE A 489 -24.66 -2.54 26.80
CA PHE A 489 -24.32 -2.91 28.17
C PHE A 489 -25.54 -3.45 28.92
N GLN A 490 -26.67 -2.73 28.88
CA GLN A 490 -27.92 -3.16 29.52
C GLN A 490 -28.45 -4.50 28.99
N ARG A 491 -28.18 -4.80 27.71
CA ARG A 491 -28.59 -6.05 27.06
C ARG A 491 -27.63 -7.22 27.31
N GLY A 492 -26.53 -7.01 28.04
CA GLY A 492 -25.50 -8.03 28.26
C GLY A 492 -24.74 -8.44 26.99
N LEU A 493 -24.89 -7.68 25.90
CA LEU A 493 -24.25 -7.92 24.59
C LEU A 493 -22.90 -7.19 24.47
N PHE A 494 -22.47 -6.54 25.54
CA PHE A 494 -21.26 -5.73 25.58
C PHE A 494 -20.06 -6.57 26.02
N LEU A 495 -19.36 -7.18 25.07
CA LEU A 495 -18.08 -7.85 25.32
C LEU A 495 -16.94 -6.83 25.23
N ARG A 496 -16.51 -6.28 26.36
CA ARG A 496 -15.38 -5.30 26.48
C ARG A 496 -14.00 -5.83 26.05
N ARG A 497 -13.92 -7.05 25.51
CA ARG A 497 -12.69 -7.61 24.91
C ARG A 497 -12.27 -6.93 23.61
N PHE A 498 -13.10 -6.05 23.05
CA PHE A 498 -12.77 -5.25 21.88
C PHE A 498 -12.22 -3.89 22.29
N GLY A 499 -10.90 -3.71 22.23
CA GLY A 499 -10.23 -2.45 22.55
C GLY A 499 -10.77 -1.24 21.78
N LEU A 500 -11.31 -1.47 20.57
CA LEU A 500 -11.94 -0.43 19.75
C LEU A 500 -13.20 0.17 20.40
N VAL A 501 -13.99 -0.63 21.12
CA VAL A 501 -15.22 -0.14 21.78
C VAL A 501 -14.88 0.72 23.00
N ASN A 502 -13.91 0.29 23.81
CA ASN A 502 -13.41 1.08 24.94
C ASN A 502 -12.80 2.40 24.47
N TYR A 503 -12.04 2.36 23.36
CA TYR A 503 -11.49 3.56 22.74
C TYR A 503 -12.58 4.49 22.19
N ALA A 504 -13.58 3.93 21.52
CA ALA A 504 -14.68 4.68 20.94
C ALA A 504 -15.49 5.43 22.01
N GLN A 505 -15.81 4.74 23.11
CA GLN A 505 -16.44 5.36 24.28
C GLN A 505 -15.54 6.43 24.90
N PHE A 506 -14.24 6.17 25.09
CA PHE A 506 -13.29 7.16 25.61
C PHE A 506 -13.28 8.44 24.76
N ALA A 507 -13.20 8.29 23.44
CA ALA A 507 -13.18 9.41 22.50
C ALA A 507 -14.49 10.21 22.54
N ALA A 508 -15.65 9.55 22.62
CA ALA A 508 -16.94 10.24 22.70
C ALA A 508 -17.13 10.97 24.04
N ILE A 509 -16.82 10.33 25.17
CA ILE A 509 -16.93 10.96 26.49
C ILE A 509 -16.01 12.17 26.56
N GLY A 510 -14.75 12.02 26.13
CA GLY A 510 -13.80 13.14 26.08
C GLY A 510 -14.28 14.29 25.19
N THR A 511 -14.91 13.97 24.04
CA THR A 511 -15.46 14.98 23.13
C THR A 511 -16.64 15.72 23.77
N LEU A 512 -17.56 15.03 24.44
CA LEU A 512 -18.70 15.64 25.12
C LEU A 512 -18.26 16.50 26.32
N SER A 513 -17.28 16.03 27.11
CA SER A 513 -16.73 16.78 28.24
C SER A 513 -15.99 18.05 27.83
N MET A 514 -15.30 18.05 26.68
CA MET A 514 -14.71 19.28 26.14
C MET A 514 -15.78 20.24 25.61
N TYR A 515 -16.88 19.71 25.07
CA TYR A 515 -17.93 20.50 24.44
C TYR A 515 -18.82 21.23 25.44
N SER A 516 -19.11 20.62 26.60
CA SER A 516 -19.87 21.25 27.67
C SER A 516 -19.28 22.57 28.17
N ASP A 517 -17.98 22.76 27.98
CA ASP A 517 -17.26 23.95 28.44
C ASP A 517 -17.20 25.04 27.39
N LEU A 518 -17.06 24.65 26.12
CA LEU A 518 -17.03 25.58 24.99
C LEU A 518 -18.41 26.20 24.74
N GLN A 519 -19.48 25.43 24.99
CA GLN A 519 -20.85 25.96 24.99
C GLN A 519 -21.32 26.12 26.43
N LEU A 520 -20.97 27.25 27.04
CA LEU A 520 -21.22 27.64 28.45
C LEU A 520 -22.65 27.43 28.97
N ASN A 521 -23.63 27.08 28.13
CA ASN A 521 -25.04 26.91 28.50
C ASN A 521 -25.69 25.58 28.08
N ASP A 522 -24.99 24.64 27.44
CA ASP A 522 -25.58 23.33 27.10
C ASP A 522 -25.42 22.32 28.25
N THR A 523 -26.26 22.50 29.27
CA THR A 523 -26.36 21.59 30.42
C THR A 523 -26.71 20.15 30.02
N GLY A 524 -27.34 19.93 28.86
CA GLY A 524 -27.73 18.61 28.39
C GLY A 524 -26.51 17.76 28.01
N ILE A 525 -25.56 18.34 27.28
CA ILE A 525 -24.34 17.64 26.84
C ILE A 525 -23.47 17.23 28.03
N ARG A 526 -23.37 18.10 29.05
CA ARG A 526 -22.62 17.78 30.27
C ARG A 526 -23.20 16.59 31.01
N VAL A 527 -24.53 16.56 31.18
CA VAL A 527 -25.22 15.45 31.84
C VAL A 527 -24.98 14.13 31.11
N VAL A 528 -25.04 14.14 29.77
CA VAL A 528 -24.74 12.93 28.98
C VAL A 528 -23.30 12.48 29.16
N ALA A 529 -22.33 13.40 29.17
CA ALA A 529 -20.92 13.09 29.39
C ALA A 529 -20.66 12.50 30.80
N ASP A 530 -21.23 13.10 31.83
CA ASP A 530 -21.05 12.69 33.22
C ASP A 530 -21.74 11.34 33.51
N GLU A 531 -22.93 11.10 32.96
CA GLU A 531 -23.59 9.80 33.03
C GLU A 531 -22.80 8.70 32.32
N ALA A 532 -22.25 9.01 31.14
CA ALA A 532 -21.43 8.07 30.37
C ALA A 532 -20.13 7.73 31.10
N LEU A 533 -19.48 8.74 31.69
CA LEU A 533 -18.28 8.58 32.50
C LEU A 533 -18.55 7.76 33.77
N ALA A 534 -19.74 7.89 34.38
CA ALA A 534 -20.14 7.08 35.54
C ALA A 534 -20.35 5.60 35.18
N GLN A 535 -20.76 5.30 33.94
CA GLN A 535 -20.96 3.93 33.43
C GLN A 535 -19.68 3.31 32.82
N PHE A 536 -18.70 4.15 32.48
CA PHE A 536 -17.42 3.71 31.89
C PHE A 536 -16.60 2.73 32.76
N PRO A 537 -16.57 2.80 34.11
CA PRO A 537 -15.76 1.90 34.94
C PRO A 537 -16.21 0.42 34.97
N SER A 538 -17.47 0.12 34.66
CA SER A 538 -18.06 -1.21 34.87
C SER A 538 -17.51 -2.25 33.88
N GLY A 539 -16.65 -3.19 34.31
CA GLY A 539 -16.06 -4.21 33.44
C GLY A 539 -14.65 -3.87 32.91
N LEU A 540 -13.91 -2.99 33.61
CA LEU A 540 -12.52 -2.62 33.32
C LEU A 540 -11.50 -3.46 34.12
N GLU A 541 -11.95 -4.49 34.85
CA GLU A 541 -11.08 -5.34 35.66
C GLU A 541 -10.09 -6.09 34.76
N GLY A 542 -8.80 -5.77 34.87
CA GLY A 542 -7.71 -6.38 34.11
C GLY A 542 -7.31 -5.68 32.81
N ASP A 543 -8.01 -4.62 32.38
CA ASP A 543 -7.63 -3.80 31.21
C ASP A 543 -6.89 -2.52 31.65
N LEU A 544 -5.56 -2.60 31.71
CA LEU A 544 -4.69 -1.49 32.14
C LEU A 544 -4.81 -0.25 31.24
N VAL A 545 -5.12 -0.43 29.95
CA VAL A 545 -5.24 0.67 28.99
C VAL A 545 -6.55 1.42 29.24
N ALA A 546 -7.66 0.69 29.40
CA ALA A 546 -8.94 1.32 29.67
C ALA A 546 -9.03 1.95 31.07
N GLN A 547 -8.31 1.41 32.07
CA GLN A 547 -8.14 2.07 33.37
C GLN A 547 -7.38 3.40 33.25
N ARG A 548 -6.35 3.47 32.39
CA ARG A 548 -5.65 4.72 32.09
C ARG A 548 -6.58 5.73 31.39
N TYR A 549 -7.41 5.29 30.45
CA TYR A 549 -8.43 6.13 29.81
C TYR A 549 -9.43 6.70 30.81
N LEU A 550 -9.92 5.90 31.76
CA LEU A 550 -10.84 6.38 32.80
C LEU A 550 -10.17 7.45 33.69
N HIS A 551 -8.89 7.30 34.03
CA HIS A 551 -8.16 8.28 34.81
C HIS A 551 -8.07 9.62 34.07
N ILE A 552 -7.71 9.59 32.78
CA ILE A 552 -7.62 10.76 31.92
C ILE A 552 -8.98 11.48 31.81
N LEU A 553 -10.08 10.73 31.63
CA LEU A 553 -11.42 11.33 31.55
C LEU A 553 -11.83 12.01 32.86
N ARG A 554 -11.48 11.46 34.02
CA ARG A 554 -11.76 12.08 35.32
C ARG A 554 -10.96 13.36 35.52
N ASP A 555 -9.72 13.40 35.04
CA ASP A 555 -8.91 14.61 35.12
C ASP A 555 -9.40 15.68 34.17
N LEU A 556 -9.83 15.29 32.96
CA LEU A 556 -10.52 16.19 32.03
C LEU A 556 -11.82 16.74 32.65
N GLN A 557 -12.62 15.89 33.30
CA GLN A 557 -13.84 16.30 34.01
C GLN A 557 -13.56 17.33 35.11
N LYS A 558 -12.46 17.17 35.87
CA LYS A 558 -12.08 18.13 36.92
C LYS A 558 -11.63 19.47 36.34
N VAL A 559 -10.78 19.45 35.31
CA VAL A 559 -10.29 20.67 34.65
C VAL A 559 -11.47 21.46 34.09
N THR A 560 -12.40 20.75 33.47
CA THR A 560 -13.59 21.36 32.87
C THR A 560 -14.55 21.97 33.92
N LEU A 561 -14.74 21.30 35.07
CA LEU A 561 -15.51 21.86 36.19
C LEU A 561 -14.86 23.11 36.81
N GLN A 562 -13.53 23.12 36.96
CA GLN A 562 -12.81 24.26 37.52
C GLN A 562 -12.91 25.50 36.62
N PHE A 563 -12.90 25.30 35.30
CA PHE A 563 -13.07 26.39 34.34
C PHE A 563 -14.47 26.99 34.38
N SER A 564 -15.51 26.16 34.43
CA SER A 564 -16.91 26.59 34.53
C SER A 564 -17.20 27.40 35.81
N MET A 565 -16.56 27.07 36.95
CA MET A 565 -16.73 27.82 38.20
C MET A 565 -16.03 29.19 38.19
N ASN A 566 -14.86 29.30 37.55
CA ASN A 566 -14.11 30.56 37.49
C ASN A 566 -14.73 31.60 36.53
N THR A 567 -15.38 31.15 35.46
CA THR A 567 -16.09 32.04 34.53
C THR A 567 -17.41 32.57 35.10
N GLY A 568 -18.09 31.79 35.96
CA GLY A 568 -19.30 32.22 36.66
C GLY A 568 -19.10 33.41 37.61
N SER A 569 -17.93 33.52 38.24
CA SER A 569 -17.58 34.61 39.17
C SER A 569 -17.23 35.96 38.50
N ILE A 570 -17.05 36.00 37.19
CA ILE A 570 -16.71 37.24 36.46
C ILE A 570 -17.98 38.02 36.03
N SER A 571 -19.17 37.43 36.18
CA SER A 571 -20.43 37.97 35.62
C SER A 571 -21.24 38.93 36.51
N SER A 572 -20.66 39.55 37.54
CA SER A 572 -21.37 40.54 38.38
C SER A 572 -20.80 41.96 38.28
N ASN A 573 -20.56 42.45 37.06
CA ASN A 573 -20.52 43.89 36.76
C ASN A 573 -20.94 44.12 35.32
N GLU A 574 -22.11 44.74 35.13
CA GLU A 574 -22.68 45.10 33.84
C GLU A 574 -22.02 46.34 33.21
N SER A 575 -22.14 46.38 31.88
CA SER A 575 -21.97 47.51 30.95
C SER A 575 -20.57 47.76 30.37
N MET A 576 -20.29 47.10 29.24
CA MET A 576 -19.88 47.77 28.01
C MET A 576 -20.07 46.83 26.82
N VAL A 577 -20.87 47.29 25.87
CA VAL A 577 -21.08 46.69 24.55
C VAL A 577 -19.87 47.07 23.69
N GLY A 578 -19.06 46.09 23.29
CA GLY A 578 -17.97 46.26 22.33
C GLY A 578 -16.78 45.34 22.61
N ASP A 579 -16.43 44.51 21.62
CA ASP A 579 -15.19 43.73 21.53
C ASP A 579 -14.95 42.62 22.58
N ALA A 580 -15.70 41.52 22.44
CA ALA A 580 -15.42 40.24 23.12
C ALA A 580 -15.04 39.10 22.14
N ALA A 581 -14.46 39.43 20.98
CA ALA A 581 -13.99 38.43 20.01
C ALA A 581 -12.46 38.25 19.99
N SER A 582 -11.72 38.90 20.90
CA SER A 582 -10.24 38.86 20.94
C SER A 582 -9.65 38.50 22.29
N ALA A 583 -10.44 37.97 23.23
CA ALA A 583 -9.85 37.28 24.37
C ALA A 583 -9.40 35.90 23.87
N GLU A 584 -8.13 35.83 23.45
CA GLU A 584 -7.44 34.57 23.26
C GLU A 584 -7.69 33.68 24.50
N TYR A 585 -7.74 32.37 24.30
CA TYR A 585 -7.93 31.35 25.32
C TYR A 585 -6.58 30.75 25.86
N PRO A 586 -5.50 31.51 26.19
CA PRO A 586 -4.25 30.88 26.61
C PRO A 586 -4.42 30.08 27.90
N ALA A 587 -5.29 30.47 28.83
CA ALA A 587 -5.37 29.83 30.14
C ALA A 587 -5.92 28.38 30.10
N PHE A 588 -6.79 28.05 29.14
CA PHE A 588 -7.33 26.69 28.99
C PHE A 588 -6.32 25.80 28.26
N ASP A 589 -5.72 26.32 27.19
CA ASP A 589 -4.67 25.64 26.43
C ASP A 589 -3.43 25.42 27.32
N GLU A 590 -2.97 26.43 28.05
CA GLU A 590 -1.81 26.34 28.94
C GLU A 590 -2.04 25.36 30.10
N ALA A 591 -3.26 25.25 30.64
CA ALA A 591 -3.61 24.24 31.64
C ALA A 591 -3.65 22.80 31.07
N LEU A 592 -3.99 22.64 29.78
CA LEU A 592 -3.95 21.37 29.05
C LEU A 592 -2.52 20.98 28.65
N PHE A 593 -1.69 21.95 28.26
CA PHE A 593 -0.30 21.75 27.82
C PHE A 593 0.67 21.56 29.00
N GLN A 594 0.46 22.19 30.17
CA GLN A 594 1.33 21.97 31.34
C GLN A 594 1.20 20.57 31.99
N ARG A 595 0.23 19.73 31.57
CA ARG A 595 0.05 18.33 32.00
C ARG A 595 0.53 17.31 30.95
N GLU A 596 1.65 17.65 30.32
CA GLU A 596 2.18 17.13 29.05
C GLU A 596 2.41 15.60 28.95
N ASP A 597 2.51 14.86 30.07
CA ASP A 597 2.84 13.43 30.02
C ASP A 597 1.67 12.48 29.70
N SER A 598 0.41 12.90 29.94
CA SER A 598 -0.73 11.97 29.93
C SER A 598 -1.58 11.99 28.67
N PHE A 599 -1.78 13.16 28.05
CA PHE A 599 -2.76 13.33 26.97
C PHE A 599 -2.13 13.19 25.58
N CYS A 600 -0.93 13.74 25.36
CA CYS A 600 -0.20 13.65 24.09
C CYS A 600 0.37 12.25 23.81
N SER A 601 0.77 11.50 24.84
CA SER A 601 1.30 10.13 24.67
C SER A 601 0.24 9.14 24.17
N VAL A 602 -1.01 9.28 24.62
CA VAL A 602 -2.14 8.42 24.20
C VAL A 602 -2.61 8.73 22.76
N VAL A 603 -2.47 9.98 22.31
CA VAL A 603 -2.80 10.39 20.94
C VAL A 603 -1.82 9.79 19.93
N LEU A 604 -0.56 9.58 20.30
CA LEU A 604 0.44 8.93 19.44
C LEU A 604 0.31 7.39 19.44
N ASP A 605 -0.08 6.78 20.57
CA ASP A 605 -0.28 5.32 20.67
C ASP A 605 -1.47 4.80 19.83
N THR A 606 -2.42 5.66 19.46
CA THR A 606 -3.67 5.26 18.77
C THR A 606 -3.55 5.14 17.26
N VAL A 607 -2.47 5.63 16.65
CA VAL A 607 -2.14 5.38 15.23
C VAL A 607 -1.71 3.91 15.01
N PHE A 608 -1.46 3.14 16.08
CA PHE A 608 -0.88 1.80 16.02
C PHE A 608 -1.84 0.63 16.34
N MET A 609 -3.15 0.86 16.50
CA MET A 609 -4.11 -0.16 16.95
C MET A 609 -4.59 -1.18 15.89
N ASP A 610 -3.84 -1.39 14.80
CA ASP A 610 -4.03 -2.50 13.85
C ASP A 610 -3.08 -3.70 14.09
N ILE A 611 -2.56 -3.84 15.32
CA ILE A 611 -1.70 -4.97 15.71
C ILE A 611 -2.51 -5.92 16.63
N PRO A 612 -2.60 -7.22 16.33
CA PRO A 612 -3.18 -8.17 17.28
C PRO A 612 -2.26 -8.30 18.49
N ILE A 613 -2.72 -7.81 19.65
CA ILE A 613 -2.01 -7.93 20.93
C ILE A 613 -1.87 -9.41 21.28
N SER A 614 -0.62 -9.86 21.39
CA SER A 614 -0.20 -11.16 21.88
C SER A 614 -0.76 -11.42 23.28
N ARG A 615 -1.41 -12.58 23.47
CA ARG A 615 -1.72 -13.08 24.81
C ARG A 615 -0.41 -13.43 25.51
N SER A 616 -0.08 -12.72 26.58
CA SER A 616 0.83 -13.23 27.61
C SER A 616 0.04 -14.20 28.48
N GLU A 617 0.48 -15.45 28.55
CA GLU A 617 -0.03 -16.44 29.51
C GLU A 617 0.48 -16.11 30.92
N SER A 618 -0.45 -16.14 31.87
CA SER A 618 -0.22 -16.56 33.26
C SER A 618 -0.71 -17.98 33.41
#